data_AF-W0F4K3-F1
#
_entry.id   AF-W0F4K3-F1
#
_cell.length_a   1.000
_cell.length_b   1.000
_cell.length_c   1.000
_cell.angle_alpha   90.00
_cell.angle_beta   90.00
_cell.angle_gamma   90.00
#
_symmetry.space_group_name_H-M   'P 1'
#
loop_
_entity.id
_entity.type
_entity.pdbx_description
1 polymer ?
#
loop_
_entity_poly.entity_id
_entity_poly.type
_entity_poly.pdbx_seq_one_letter_code
_entity_poly.pdbx_strand_id
1 'polypeptide(L)'
;MTEKKRNYIFNPVAVIPDKGQLLAALLIFLGSLLISYFLHVANDGVFHGTFIQQQTLLFLLLSNALVVLLPAALLFIAGRIFNKGVRFIDMCNTMLFSRLPVIITYAIFFCFVDVAEITNLLQTKGPQALNQLGKDALLQLQTAGLLILPFIVYSIIVLINGFKTAMYAKRPVHYVFFVIALVLSELVYRLVLYPQLIKL
;
A
#
# COMPACT_ATOMS: atom_id res chain seq x y z
N MET A 1 4.13 -26.91 -7.30
CA MET A 1 4.84 -26.08 -6.30
C MET A 1 4.65 -26.72 -4.92
N THR A 2 5.71 -26.91 -4.12
CA THR A 2 5.59 -27.52 -2.78
C THR A 2 4.83 -26.59 -1.83
N GLU A 3 4.13 -27.15 -0.83
CA GLU A 3 3.29 -26.40 0.12
C GLU A 3 4.06 -25.27 0.81
N LYS A 4 5.31 -25.55 1.18
CA LYS A 4 6.23 -24.57 1.79
C LYS A 4 6.52 -23.39 0.86
N LYS A 5 6.79 -23.64 -0.44
CA LYS A 5 7.05 -22.59 -1.44
C LYS A 5 5.82 -21.71 -1.69
N ARG A 6 4.62 -22.30 -1.68
CA ARG A 6 3.35 -21.56 -1.81
C ARG A 6 3.17 -20.55 -0.67
N ASN A 7 3.48 -20.97 0.55
CA ASN A 7 3.29 -20.12 1.73
C ASN A 7 4.29 -18.97 1.78
N TYR A 8 5.52 -19.11 1.26
CA TYR A 8 6.46 -17.98 1.15
C TYR A 8 5.94 -16.85 0.25
N ILE A 9 5.16 -17.17 -0.78
CA ILE A 9 4.60 -16.19 -1.70
C ILE A 9 3.33 -15.59 -1.08
N PHE A 10 2.34 -16.40 -0.76
CA PHE A 10 1.02 -15.88 -0.38
C PHE A 10 0.86 -15.54 1.11
N ASN A 11 1.75 -16.04 1.98
CA ASN A 11 1.71 -15.78 3.43
C ASN A 11 3.13 -15.76 4.04
N PRO A 12 3.99 -14.81 3.62
CA PRO A 12 5.38 -14.74 4.09
C PRO A 12 5.46 -14.62 5.62
N VAL A 13 4.49 -13.96 6.25
CA VAL A 13 4.35 -13.79 7.71
C VAL A 13 4.12 -15.12 8.44
N ALA A 14 3.60 -16.16 7.79
CA ALA A 14 3.44 -17.46 8.44
C ALA A 14 4.70 -18.33 8.40
N VAL A 15 5.66 -18.03 7.52
CA VAL A 15 6.78 -18.94 7.22
C VAL A 15 8.13 -18.38 7.66
N ILE A 16 8.32 -17.07 7.54
CA ILE A 16 9.58 -16.42 7.92
C ILE A 16 9.66 -16.36 9.45
N PRO A 17 10.79 -16.69 10.10
CA PRO A 17 10.94 -16.54 11.55
C PRO A 17 10.86 -15.06 12.00
N ASP A 18 10.37 -14.79 13.22
CA ASP A 18 10.15 -13.43 13.75
C ASP A 18 11.28 -12.42 13.49
N LYS A 19 12.55 -12.80 13.77
CA LYS A 19 13.71 -11.92 13.51
C LYS A 19 13.90 -11.62 12.02
N GLY A 20 13.68 -12.62 11.17
CA GLY A 20 13.76 -12.48 9.71
C GLY A 20 12.61 -11.65 9.15
N GLN A 21 11.42 -11.74 9.74
CA GLN A 21 10.27 -10.93 9.33
C GLN A 21 10.52 -9.45 9.57
N LEU A 22 11.03 -9.10 10.76
CA LEU A 22 11.32 -7.70 11.09
C LEU A 22 12.37 -7.12 10.14
N LEU A 23 13.44 -7.86 9.86
CA LEU A 23 14.47 -7.43 8.91
C LEU A 23 13.90 -7.24 7.51
N ALA A 24 13.13 -8.20 7.00
CA ALA A 24 12.48 -8.09 5.70
C ALA A 24 11.51 -6.91 5.63
N ALA A 25 10.71 -6.70 6.67
CA ALA A 25 9.77 -5.59 6.77
C ALA A 25 10.50 -4.24 6.75
N LEU A 26 11.62 -4.12 7.48
CA LEU A 26 12.47 -2.93 7.47
C LEU A 26 13.07 -2.68 6.08
N LEU A 27 13.56 -3.72 5.40
CA LEU A 27 14.07 -3.58 4.03
C LEU A 27 12.98 -3.15 3.05
N ILE A 28 11.75 -3.66 3.19
CA ILE A 28 10.61 -3.21 2.36
C ILE A 28 10.27 -1.75 2.66
N PHE A 29 10.31 -1.33 3.93
CA PHE A 29 10.10 0.07 4.30
C PHE A 29 11.15 1.00 3.67
N LEU A 30 12.43 0.64 3.77
CA LEU A 30 13.52 1.38 3.13
C LEU A 30 13.38 1.41 1.60
N GLY A 31 13.01 0.28 0.99
CA GLY A 31 12.72 0.20 -0.44
C GLY A 31 11.54 1.10 -0.85
N SER A 32 10.49 1.14 -0.04
CA SER A 32 9.33 2.05 -0.23
C SER A 32 9.77 3.51 -0.21
N LEU A 33 10.60 3.90 0.78
CA LEU A 33 11.14 5.24 0.87
C LEU A 33 11.97 5.62 -0.35
N LEU A 34 12.88 4.74 -0.78
CA LEU A 34 13.72 4.99 -1.95
C LEU A 34 12.88 5.15 -3.22
N ILE A 35 11.91 4.26 -3.45
CA ILE A 35 11.07 4.31 -4.65
C ILE A 35 10.16 5.54 -4.61
N SER A 36 9.55 5.86 -3.47
CA SER A 36 8.78 7.11 -3.30
C SER A 36 9.64 8.35 -3.51
N TYR A 37 10.92 8.33 -3.10
CA TYR A 37 11.86 9.42 -3.35
C TYR A 37 12.13 9.61 -4.84
N PHE A 38 12.58 8.55 -5.53
CA PHE A 38 12.99 8.61 -6.93
C PHE A 38 11.83 8.84 -7.90
N LEU A 39 10.66 8.26 -7.63
CA LEU A 39 9.49 8.40 -8.49
C LEU A 39 8.61 9.59 -8.09
N HIS A 40 9.00 10.34 -7.05
CA HIS A 40 8.23 11.43 -6.47
C HIS A 40 6.77 11.03 -6.13
N VAL A 41 6.60 9.88 -5.50
CA VAL A 41 5.27 9.35 -5.09
C VAL A 41 5.04 9.56 -3.61
N ALA A 42 4.03 10.36 -3.30
CA ALA A 42 3.45 10.46 -1.97
C ALA A 42 2.49 9.29 -1.73
N ASN A 43 2.75 8.51 -0.69
CA ASN A 43 1.78 7.50 -0.26
C ASN A 43 0.63 8.19 0.48
N ASP A 44 -0.58 8.09 -0.05
CA ASP A 44 -1.76 8.77 0.48
C ASP A 44 -2.97 7.86 0.71
N GLY A 45 -2.76 6.55 0.61
CA GLY A 45 -3.71 5.51 0.94
C GLY A 45 -3.05 4.13 0.96
N VAL A 46 -3.77 3.11 1.41
CA VAL A 46 -3.20 1.75 1.57
C VAL A 46 -2.70 1.20 0.23
N PHE A 47 -3.46 1.45 -0.84
CA PHE A 47 -3.15 1.05 -2.21
C PHE A 47 -3.04 2.23 -3.18
N HIS A 48 -3.02 3.46 -2.65
CA HIS A 48 -2.99 4.69 -3.44
C HIS A 48 -1.68 5.45 -3.21
N GLY A 49 -1.20 6.07 -4.28
CA GLY A 49 -0.09 6.99 -4.22
C GLY A 49 -0.34 8.10 -5.23
N THR A 50 0.01 9.31 -4.85
CA THR A 50 -0.10 10.51 -5.69
C THR A 50 1.31 10.95 -6.09
N PHE A 51 1.51 11.15 -7.38
CA PHE A 51 2.75 11.75 -7.89
C PHE A 51 2.76 13.25 -7.60
N ILE A 52 3.84 13.74 -6.99
CA ILE A 52 3.98 15.13 -6.56
C ILE A 52 5.28 15.72 -7.10
N GLN A 53 5.31 17.00 -7.48
CA GLN A 53 6.51 17.57 -8.10
C GLN A 53 7.65 17.80 -7.11
N GLN A 54 7.33 18.17 -5.87
CA GLN A 54 8.30 18.45 -4.83
C GLN A 54 7.83 17.84 -3.52
N GLN A 55 8.77 17.25 -2.77
CA GLN A 55 8.50 16.66 -1.47
C GLN A 55 9.67 16.95 -0.52
N THR A 56 9.34 17.41 0.69
CA THR A 56 10.34 17.53 1.74
C THR A 56 10.69 16.14 2.29
N LEU A 57 11.90 15.99 2.85
CA LEU A 57 12.29 14.73 3.48
C LEU A 57 11.34 14.33 4.62
N LEU A 58 10.86 15.33 5.38
CA LEU A 58 9.88 15.11 6.46
C LEU A 58 8.56 14.58 5.92
N PHE A 59 8.03 15.18 4.85
CA PHE A 59 6.82 14.71 4.18
C PHE A 59 6.96 13.27 3.68
N LEU A 60 8.09 12.95 3.04
CA LEU A 60 8.37 11.60 2.52
C LEU A 60 8.39 10.54 3.64
N LEU A 61 9.08 10.85 4.75
CA LEU A 61 9.17 9.96 5.90
C LEU A 61 7.81 9.75 6.57
N LEU A 62 7.06 10.84 6.80
CA LEU A 62 5.76 10.77 7.45
C LEU A 62 4.72 10.04 6.59
N SER A 63 4.67 10.33 5.29
CA SER A 63 3.72 9.66 4.39
C SER A 63 3.97 8.15 4.32
N ASN A 64 5.23 7.72 4.21
CA ASN A 64 5.60 6.30 4.22
C ASN A 64 5.37 5.64 5.60
N ALA A 65 5.61 6.35 6.70
CA ALA A 65 5.35 5.80 8.03
C ALA A 65 3.84 5.65 8.29
N LEU A 66 3.04 6.68 8.00
CA LEU A 66 1.61 6.71 8.30
C LEU A 66 0.83 5.69 7.49
N VAL A 67 1.20 5.47 6.22
CA VAL A 67 0.53 4.48 5.36
C VAL A 67 0.74 3.03 5.84
N VAL A 68 1.71 2.82 6.74
CA VAL A 68 1.94 1.54 7.42
C VAL A 68 1.33 1.55 8.82
N LEU A 69 1.66 2.55 9.63
CA LEU A 69 1.33 2.59 11.05
C LEU A 69 -0.16 2.77 11.32
N LEU A 70 -0.86 3.60 10.54
CA LEU A 70 -2.30 3.82 10.71
C LEU A 70 -3.12 2.55 10.45
N PRO A 71 -3.02 1.89 9.27
CA PRO A 71 -3.74 0.65 9.05
C PRO A 71 -3.24 -0.47 9.98
N ALA A 72 -1.95 -0.56 10.30
CA ALA A 72 -1.46 -1.54 11.28
C ALA A 72 -2.09 -1.34 12.67
N ALA A 73 -2.27 -0.09 13.12
CA ALA A 73 -2.90 0.23 14.40
C ALA A 73 -4.39 -0.16 14.42
N LEU A 74 -5.12 0.17 13.36
CA LEU A 74 -6.54 -0.19 13.24
C LEU A 74 -6.74 -1.70 13.11
N LEU A 75 -5.90 -2.39 12.35
CA LEU A 75 -5.89 -3.85 12.25
C LEU A 75 -5.49 -4.50 13.58
N PHE A 76 -4.54 -3.94 14.31
CA PHE A 76 -4.17 -4.40 15.64
C PHE A 76 -5.36 -4.30 16.60
N ILE A 77 -6.03 -3.15 16.65
CA ILE A 77 -7.24 -2.96 17.46
C ILE A 77 -8.32 -3.98 17.06
N ALA A 78 -8.61 -4.11 15.76
CA ALA A 78 -9.59 -5.06 15.25
C ALA A 78 -9.27 -6.52 15.63
N GLY A 79 -8.02 -6.95 15.47
CA GLY A 79 -7.58 -8.29 15.85
C GLY A 79 -7.64 -8.51 17.36
N ARG A 80 -7.33 -7.47 18.14
CA ARG A 80 -7.27 -7.52 19.60
C ARG A 80 -8.62 -7.71 20.27
N ILE A 81 -9.70 -7.26 19.62
CA ILE A 81 -11.08 -7.50 20.06
C ILE A 81 -11.35 -9.01 20.18
N PHE A 82 -10.80 -9.83 19.27
CA PHE A 82 -11.07 -11.28 19.22
C PHE A 82 -9.94 -12.13 19.81
N ASN A 83 -8.69 -11.67 19.72
CA ASN A 83 -7.54 -12.44 20.16
C ASN A 83 -6.54 -11.59 20.95
N LYS A 84 -6.42 -11.93 22.24
CA LYS A 84 -5.43 -11.34 23.16
C LYS A 84 -3.99 -11.85 22.94
N GLY A 85 -3.70 -12.56 21.87
CA GLY A 85 -2.34 -12.93 21.44
C GLY A 85 -1.77 -12.02 20.35
N VAL A 86 -2.61 -11.20 19.68
CA VAL A 86 -2.16 -10.35 18.58
C VAL A 86 -1.08 -9.38 19.05
N ARG A 87 0.05 -9.31 18.35
CA ARG A 87 1.13 -8.34 18.59
C ARG A 87 1.08 -7.24 17.54
N PHE A 88 1.31 -6.00 17.95
CA PHE A 88 1.31 -4.85 17.03
C PHE A 88 2.36 -5.00 15.91
N ILE A 89 3.53 -5.55 16.27
CA ILE A 89 4.61 -5.79 15.31
C ILE A 89 4.22 -6.76 14.18
N ASP A 90 3.35 -7.75 14.45
CA ASP A 90 2.87 -8.68 13.41
C ASP A 90 1.98 -7.95 12.39
N MET A 91 1.23 -6.93 12.83
CA MET A 91 0.40 -6.10 11.94
C MET A 91 1.25 -5.13 11.13
N CYS A 92 2.29 -4.53 11.73
CA CYS A 92 3.26 -3.73 10.99
C CYS A 92 3.96 -4.56 9.91
N ASN A 93 4.42 -5.77 10.25
CA ASN A 93 5.02 -6.70 9.28
C ASN A 93 4.03 -7.04 8.17
N THR A 94 2.79 -7.41 8.51
CA THR A 94 1.74 -7.70 7.53
C THR A 94 1.52 -6.54 6.55
N MET A 95 1.42 -5.30 7.07
CA MET A 95 1.30 -4.11 6.23
C MET A 95 2.52 -3.94 5.33
N LEU A 96 3.73 -4.04 5.86
CA LEU A 96 4.97 -3.87 5.08
C LEU A 96 5.10 -4.95 3.98
N PHE A 97 4.83 -6.22 4.28
CA PHE A 97 4.80 -7.27 3.27
C PHE A 97 3.75 -7.01 2.19
N SER A 98 2.57 -6.51 2.56
CA SER A 98 1.54 -6.13 1.59
C SER A 98 1.93 -4.91 0.74
N ARG A 99 2.88 -4.07 1.19
CA ARG A 99 3.36 -2.94 0.39
C ARG A 99 4.29 -3.36 -0.74
N LEU A 100 4.97 -4.50 -0.64
CA LEU A 100 5.93 -4.92 -1.67
C LEU A 100 5.31 -4.95 -3.08
N PRO A 101 4.11 -5.53 -3.30
CA PRO A 101 3.44 -5.45 -4.61
C PRO A 101 2.99 -4.04 -4.98
N VAL A 102 2.56 -3.21 -4.02
CA VAL A 102 2.13 -1.82 -4.26
C VAL A 102 3.31 -0.96 -4.76
N ILE A 103 4.49 -1.16 -4.21
CA ILE A 103 5.69 -0.46 -4.66
C ILE A 103 5.99 -0.77 -6.14
N ILE A 104 5.74 -2.01 -6.58
CA ILE A 104 5.89 -2.40 -7.99
C ILE A 104 4.87 -1.69 -8.88
N THR A 105 3.66 -1.40 -8.38
CA THR A 105 2.65 -0.69 -9.18
C THR A 105 3.10 0.73 -9.53
N TYR A 106 3.80 1.42 -8.63
CA TYR A 106 4.36 2.74 -8.91
C TYR A 106 5.41 2.69 -10.01
N ALA A 107 6.30 1.68 -9.99
CA ALA A 107 7.30 1.49 -11.03
C ALA A 107 6.65 1.17 -12.39
N ILE A 108 5.64 0.29 -12.42
CA ILE A 108 4.89 0.00 -13.65
C ILE A 108 4.23 1.28 -14.17
N PHE A 109 3.54 2.03 -13.32
CA PHE A 109 2.87 3.26 -13.75
C PHE A 109 3.88 4.26 -14.34
N PHE A 110 5.00 4.48 -13.66
CA PHE A 110 6.05 5.39 -14.11
C PHE A 110 6.71 4.95 -15.43
N CYS A 111 6.88 3.65 -15.68
CA CYS A 111 7.48 3.16 -16.93
C CYS A 111 6.55 3.27 -18.14
N PHE A 112 5.23 3.18 -17.93
CA PHE A 112 4.27 3.11 -19.03
C PHE A 112 3.57 4.44 -19.29
N VAL A 113 3.51 5.35 -18.32
CA VAL A 113 2.72 6.57 -18.38
C VAL A 113 3.61 7.79 -18.19
N ASP A 114 3.46 8.79 -19.07
CA ASP A 114 4.04 10.11 -18.83
C ASP A 114 3.28 10.82 -17.70
N VAL A 115 3.75 10.60 -16.48
CA VAL A 115 3.17 11.15 -15.26
C VAL A 115 3.19 12.69 -15.30
N ALA A 116 4.20 13.30 -15.90
CA ALA A 116 4.31 14.76 -15.95
C ALA A 116 3.24 15.35 -16.88
N GLU A 117 3.02 14.74 -18.04
CA GLU A 117 1.96 15.12 -18.97
C GLU A 117 0.59 15.00 -18.30
N ILE A 118 0.28 13.85 -17.71
CA ILE A 118 -1.03 13.63 -17.06
C ILE A 118 -1.24 14.59 -15.90
N THR A 119 -0.22 14.79 -15.05
CA THR A 119 -0.33 15.67 -13.89
C THR A 119 -0.57 17.12 -14.33
N ASN A 120 0.18 17.61 -15.32
CA ASN A 120 -0.01 18.97 -15.86
C ASN A 120 -1.40 19.14 -16.49
N LEU A 121 -1.86 18.14 -17.24
CA LEU A 121 -3.16 18.18 -17.89
C LEU A 121 -4.32 18.20 -16.86
N LEU A 122 -4.24 17.38 -15.81
CA LEU A 122 -5.21 17.37 -14.72
C LEU A 122 -5.20 18.67 -13.92
N GLN A 123 -4.04 19.27 -13.66
CA GLN A 123 -3.93 20.53 -12.93
C GLN A 123 -4.45 21.73 -13.74
N THR A 124 -4.20 21.76 -15.05
CA THR A 124 -4.54 22.90 -15.92
C THR A 124 -5.99 22.88 -16.39
N LYS A 125 -6.55 21.69 -16.64
CA LYS A 125 -7.86 21.53 -17.29
C LYS A 125 -8.84 20.66 -16.50
N GLY A 126 -8.45 20.16 -15.34
CA GLY A 126 -9.28 19.32 -14.48
C GLY A 126 -9.49 17.89 -15.01
N PRO A 127 -10.29 17.07 -14.31
CA PRO A 127 -10.47 15.66 -14.63
C PRO A 127 -11.07 15.38 -16.01
N GLN A 128 -11.90 16.30 -16.52
CA GLN A 128 -12.56 16.19 -17.82
C GLN A 128 -11.57 16.23 -18.99
N ALA A 129 -10.36 16.76 -18.74
CA ALA A 129 -9.30 16.85 -19.73
C ALA A 129 -8.73 15.50 -20.13
N LEU A 130 -8.95 14.44 -19.34
CA LEU A 130 -8.52 13.08 -19.69
C LEU A 130 -9.13 12.61 -21.03
N ASN A 131 -10.29 13.16 -21.41
CA ASN A 131 -10.92 12.89 -22.72
C ASN A 131 -10.17 13.55 -23.89
N GLN A 132 -9.23 14.46 -23.61
CA GLN A 132 -8.38 15.14 -24.58
C GLN A 132 -7.03 14.42 -24.76
N LEU A 133 -6.78 13.35 -24.00
CA LEU A 133 -5.58 12.55 -24.18
C LEU A 133 -5.57 11.91 -25.57
N GLY A 134 -4.38 11.91 -26.19
CA GLY A 134 -4.16 11.19 -27.43
C GLY A 134 -4.44 9.69 -27.25
N LYS A 135 -4.75 9.00 -28.37
CA LYS A 135 -5.00 7.55 -28.36
C LYS A 135 -3.84 6.77 -27.74
N ASP A 136 -2.61 7.21 -27.96
CA ASP A 136 -1.40 6.55 -27.43
C ASP A 136 -1.30 6.67 -25.91
N ALA A 137 -1.57 7.86 -25.34
CA ALA A 137 -1.59 8.08 -23.89
C ALA A 137 -2.73 7.31 -23.20
N LEU A 138 -3.90 7.21 -23.84
CA LEU A 138 -5.00 6.38 -23.36
C LEU A 138 -4.64 4.89 -23.37
N LEU A 139 -3.98 4.42 -24.44
CA LEU A 139 -3.52 3.03 -24.53
C LEU A 139 -2.49 2.71 -23.45
N GLN A 140 -1.51 3.59 -23.23
CA GLN A 140 -0.52 3.49 -22.17
C GLN A 140 -1.16 3.39 -20.78
N LEU A 141 -2.12 4.27 -20.48
CA LEU A 141 -2.83 4.27 -19.19
C LEU A 141 -3.62 2.96 -18.98
N GLN A 142 -4.30 2.47 -20.02
CA GLN A 142 -5.03 1.21 -19.98
C GLN A 142 -4.09 0.02 -19.77
N THR A 143 -2.96 -0.02 -20.49
CA THR A 143 -1.94 -1.07 -20.32
C THR A 143 -1.36 -1.05 -18.91
N ALA A 144 -0.99 0.12 -18.40
CA ALA A 144 -0.50 0.26 -17.03
C ALA A 144 -1.52 -0.23 -16.00
N GLY A 145 -2.79 0.19 -16.13
CA GLY A 145 -3.87 -0.24 -15.25
C GLY A 145 -4.06 -1.75 -15.25
N LEU A 146 -4.07 -2.38 -16.42
CA LEU A 146 -4.22 -3.83 -16.55
C LEU A 146 -3.05 -4.60 -15.92
N LEU A 147 -1.82 -4.09 -16.08
CA LEU A 147 -0.61 -4.69 -15.48
C LEU A 147 -0.55 -4.52 -13.96
N ILE A 148 -1.11 -3.44 -13.42
CA ILE A 148 -1.12 -3.13 -11.99
C ILE A 148 -2.11 -4.01 -11.20
N LEU A 149 -3.27 -4.36 -11.81
CA LEU A 149 -4.34 -5.09 -11.14
C LEU A 149 -3.90 -6.38 -10.43
N PRO A 150 -3.11 -7.29 -11.05
CA PRO A 150 -2.61 -8.48 -10.38
C PRO A 150 -1.80 -8.20 -9.11
N PHE A 151 -1.03 -7.10 -9.08
CA PHE A 151 -0.22 -6.72 -7.93
C PHE A 151 -1.08 -6.17 -6.79
N ILE A 152 -2.14 -5.43 -7.09
CA ILE A 152 -3.10 -5.00 -6.06
C ILE A 152 -3.82 -6.21 -5.47
N VAL A 153 -4.30 -7.13 -6.32
CA VAL A 153 -4.93 -8.39 -5.86
C VAL A 153 -3.97 -9.17 -4.97
N TYR A 154 -2.71 -9.29 -5.38
CA TYR A 154 -1.68 -9.98 -4.59
C TYR A 154 -1.39 -9.28 -3.26
N SER A 155 -1.33 -7.95 -3.24
CA SER A 155 -1.19 -7.16 -2.00
C SER A 155 -2.32 -7.46 -1.01
N ILE A 156 -3.57 -7.49 -1.48
CA ILE A 156 -4.74 -7.83 -0.66
C ILE A 156 -4.64 -9.27 -0.13
N ILE A 157 -4.21 -10.23 -0.96
CA ILE A 157 -4.02 -11.63 -0.53
C ILE A 157 -3.00 -11.71 0.62
N VAL A 158 -1.84 -11.05 0.48
CA VAL A 158 -0.80 -11.01 1.53
C VAL A 158 -1.34 -10.39 2.80
N LEU A 159 -2.13 -9.31 2.69
CA LEU A 159 -2.71 -8.59 3.81
C LEU A 159 -3.74 -9.44 4.59
N ILE A 160 -4.67 -10.08 3.88
CA ILE A 160 -5.67 -10.99 4.46
C ILE A 160 -4.98 -12.17 5.16
N ASN A 161 -3.97 -12.77 4.50
CA ASN A 161 -3.27 -13.92 5.04
C ASN A 161 -2.41 -13.56 6.25
N GLY A 162 -1.72 -12.42 6.24
CA GLY A 162 -0.95 -11.94 7.39
C GLY A 162 -1.84 -11.63 8.59
N PHE A 163 -2.98 -10.95 8.36
CA PHE A 163 -3.97 -10.70 9.41
C PHE A 163 -4.52 -12.02 9.98
N LYS A 164 -4.91 -12.95 9.11
CA LYS A 164 -5.40 -14.28 9.49
C LYS A 164 -4.38 -15.03 10.36
N THR A 165 -3.11 -15.02 9.98
CA THR A 165 -2.02 -15.63 10.76
C THR A 165 -1.89 -14.98 12.13
N ALA A 166 -1.79 -13.65 12.18
CA ALA A 166 -1.47 -12.93 13.40
C ALA A 166 -2.59 -12.94 14.45
N MET A 167 -3.86 -13.00 14.04
CA MET A 167 -4.99 -13.11 14.97
C MET A 167 -5.61 -14.51 15.07
N TYR A 168 -5.08 -15.49 14.33
CA TYR A 168 -5.65 -16.83 14.23
C TYR A 168 -7.12 -16.82 13.76
N ALA A 169 -7.40 -16.08 12.69
CA ALA A 169 -8.77 -15.82 12.24
C ALA A 169 -9.43 -17.08 11.63
N LYS A 170 -10.63 -17.43 12.15
CA LYS A 170 -11.43 -18.59 11.69
C LYS A 170 -12.84 -18.25 11.22
N ARG A 171 -13.42 -17.14 11.69
CA ARG A 171 -14.83 -16.80 11.45
C ARG A 171 -14.96 -15.67 10.42
N PRO A 172 -16.01 -15.66 9.58
CA PRO A 172 -16.26 -14.58 8.61
C PRO A 172 -16.28 -13.18 9.23
N VAL A 173 -16.83 -13.06 10.45
CA VAL A 173 -16.89 -11.77 11.17
C VAL A 173 -15.51 -11.13 11.38
N HIS A 174 -14.43 -11.92 11.53
CA HIS A 174 -13.09 -11.36 11.66
C HIS A 174 -12.67 -10.58 10.40
N TYR A 175 -13.07 -11.06 9.22
CA TYR A 175 -12.77 -10.39 7.95
C TYR A 175 -13.66 -9.16 7.72
N VAL A 176 -14.84 -9.10 8.33
CA VAL A 176 -15.66 -7.87 8.34
C VAL A 176 -14.91 -6.76 9.10
N PHE A 177 -14.39 -7.05 10.29
CA PHE A 177 -13.59 -6.10 11.06
C PHE A 177 -12.28 -5.70 10.36
N PHE A 178 -11.65 -6.65 9.65
CA PHE A 178 -10.50 -6.36 8.78
C PHE A 178 -10.85 -5.32 7.71
N VAL A 179 -11.94 -5.52 6.96
CA VAL A 179 -12.36 -4.58 5.91
C VAL A 179 -12.70 -3.22 6.51
N ILE A 180 -13.44 -3.19 7.64
CA ILE A 180 -13.76 -1.95 8.35
C ILE A 180 -12.49 -1.20 8.74
N ALA A 181 -11.49 -1.88 9.31
CA ALA A 181 -10.23 -1.27 9.70
C ALA A 181 -9.48 -0.64 8.51
N LEU A 182 -9.46 -1.31 7.35
CA LEU A 182 -8.82 -0.77 6.15
C LEU A 182 -9.58 0.42 5.56
N VAL A 183 -10.91 0.33 5.45
CA VAL A 183 -11.72 1.45 4.97
C VAL A 183 -11.58 2.65 5.89
N LEU A 184 -11.62 2.44 7.21
CA LEU A 184 -11.37 3.51 8.18
C LEU A 184 -9.96 4.08 8.04
N SER A 185 -8.93 3.26 7.81
CA SER A 185 -7.57 3.77 7.59
C SER A 185 -7.50 4.67 6.36
N GLU A 186 -8.16 4.32 5.27
CA GLU A 186 -8.18 5.11 4.03
C GLU A 186 -8.91 6.44 4.25
N LEU A 187 -10.07 6.41 4.91
CA LEU A 187 -10.85 7.60 5.24
C LEU A 187 -10.08 8.55 6.16
N VAL A 188 -9.50 8.03 7.25
CA VAL A 188 -8.72 8.85 8.19
C VAL A 188 -7.49 9.44 7.49
N TYR A 189 -6.79 8.63 6.68
CA TYR A 189 -5.62 9.12 5.96
C TYR A 189 -6.01 10.26 5.00
N ARG A 190 -6.98 10.03 4.13
CA ARG A 190 -7.32 10.96 3.05
C ARG A 190 -8.04 12.22 3.54
N LEU A 191 -8.93 12.09 4.54
CA LEU A 191 -9.74 13.22 5.03
C LEU A 191 -9.04 14.03 6.12
N VAL A 192 -8.16 13.42 6.91
CA VAL A 192 -7.55 14.06 8.08
C VAL A 192 -6.05 14.27 7.91
N LEU A 193 -5.30 13.22 7.60
CA LEU A 193 -3.84 13.27 7.64
C LEU A 193 -3.23 13.90 6.39
N TYR A 194 -3.64 13.47 5.20
CA TYR A 194 -3.07 13.93 3.93
C TYR A 194 -3.17 15.45 3.71
N PRO A 195 -4.30 16.12 4.01
CA PRO A 195 -4.40 17.58 3.90
C PRO A 195 -3.47 18.33 4.86
N GLN A 196 -3.06 17.71 5.97
CA GLN A 196 -2.09 18.28 6.91
C GLN A 196 -0.66 18.03 6.41
N LEU A 197 -0.39 16.86 5.86
CA LEU A 197 0.91 16.50 5.32
C LEU A 197 1.31 17.40 4.16
N ILE A 198 0.43 17.69 3.20
CA ILE A 198 0.74 18.53 2.03
C ILE A 198 1.21 19.95 2.42
N LYS A 199 0.91 20.41 3.64
CA LYS A 199 1.31 21.74 4.12
C LYS A 199 2.74 21.80 4.69
N LEU A 200 3.42 20.65 4.81
CA LEU A 200 4.80 20.51 5.31
C LEU A 200 5.83 20.65 4.18
#